data_AF-A0A127QD54-F1
#
_entry.id   AF-A0A127QD54-F1
#
_cell.length_a   1.000
_cell.length_b   1.000
_cell.length_c   1.000
_cell.angle_alpha   90.00
_cell.angle_beta   90.00
_cell.angle_gamma   90.00
#
_symmetry.space_group_name_H-M   'P 1'
#
loop_
_entity.id
_entity.type
_entity.pdbx_description
1 polymer ?
#
loop_
_entity_poly.entity_id
_entity_poly.type
_entity_poly.pdbx_seq_one_letter_code
_entity_poly.pdbx_strand_id
1 'polypeptide(L)'
;MPINNDQWQKLKPFLPGGENAPGVTGRDNRLFVNAIFWIVLNEAKWSQLPSGFGQWQTAYMRFRRWNQAGIWRQMADHVDADPALQRMLDAIAAFGDDYAWRLSRRTLIRKNKVAHGSGLPRQPLPPAPDAAKERGKAQNLDTNWIWLLTHK
;
A
#
# COMPACT_ATOMS: atom_id res chain seq x y z
N MET A 1 16.69 2.46 8.42
CA MET A 1 16.98 1.85 9.74
C MET A 1 16.21 0.54 9.84
N PRO A 2 16.85 -0.59 10.22
CA PRO A 2 16.14 -1.84 10.46
C PRO A 2 15.29 -1.74 11.73
N ILE A 3 14.11 -2.36 11.72
CA ILE A 3 13.20 -2.45 12.87
C ILE A 3 13.91 -3.20 14.00
N ASN A 4 13.95 -2.61 15.20
CA ASN A 4 14.48 -3.29 16.39
C ASN A 4 13.46 -4.31 16.94
N ASN A 5 13.87 -5.12 17.92
CA ASN A 5 12.98 -6.17 18.44
C ASN A 5 11.73 -5.61 19.13
N ASP A 6 11.83 -4.49 19.85
CA ASP A 6 10.72 -3.92 20.61
C ASP A 6 9.64 -3.34 19.68
N GLN A 7 10.07 -2.60 18.66
CA GLN A 7 9.22 -2.13 17.58
C GLN A 7 8.57 -3.30 16.85
N TRP A 8 9.31 -4.39 16.62
CA TRP A 8 8.76 -5.58 15.99
C TRP A 8 7.65 -6.22 16.83
N GLN A 9 7.82 -6.32 18.15
CA GLN A 9 6.79 -6.88 19.04
C GLN A 9 5.50 -6.07 19.00
N LYS A 10 5.59 -4.75 18.84
CA LYS A 10 4.42 -3.87 18.69
C LYS A 10 3.69 -4.06 17.36
N LEU A 11 4.42 -4.34 16.29
CA LEU A 11 3.84 -4.55 14.95
C LEU A 11 3.24 -5.94 14.77
N LYS A 12 3.87 -6.99 15.33
CA LYS A 12 3.52 -8.41 15.13
C LYS A 12 2.00 -8.70 15.26
N PRO A 13 1.24 -8.14 16.22
CA PRO A 13 -0.19 -8.41 16.38
C PRO A 13 -1.07 -7.94 15.21
N PHE A 14 -0.63 -6.95 14.45
CA PHE A 14 -1.39 -6.34 13.36
C PHE A 14 -1.11 -6.98 11.99
N LEU A 15 -0.14 -7.89 11.92
CA LEU A 15 0.30 -8.46 10.64
C LEU A 15 -0.50 -9.72 10.30
N PRO A 16 -1.04 -9.82 9.06
CA PRO A 16 -1.69 -11.04 8.60
C PRO A 16 -0.65 -12.15 8.39
N GLY A 17 -0.99 -13.37 8.82
CA GLY A 17 -0.11 -14.53 8.72
C GLY A 17 0.82 -14.69 9.92
N GLY A 18 0.26 -14.72 11.13
CA GLY A 18 1.00 -15.12 12.34
C GLY A 18 1.51 -16.57 12.26
N GLU A 19 2.35 -16.97 13.21
CA GLU A 19 3.01 -18.29 13.27
C GLU A 19 2.04 -19.49 13.14
N ASN A 20 0.75 -19.30 13.42
CA ASN A 20 -0.28 -20.33 13.39
C ASN A 20 -1.25 -20.26 12.19
N ALA A 21 -1.00 -19.42 11.17
CA ALA A 21 -1.89 -19.27 10.02
C ALA A 21 -1.52 -20.25 8.88
N PRO A 22 -2.36 -21.25 8.55
CA PRO A 22 -2.09 -22.19 7.47
C PRO A 22 -2.07 -21.48 6.09
N GLY A 23 -1.00 -21.69 5.32
CA GLY A 23 -0.84 -21.17 3.96
C GLY A 23 -0.03 -19.87 3.82
N VAL A 24 0.45 -19.30 4.93
CA VAL A 24 1.22 -18.04 4.95
C VAL A 24 2.49 -18.18 5.79
N THR A 25 3.30 -19.20 5.53
CA THR A 25 4.75 -19.15 5.81
C THR A 25 5.41 -18.15 4.84
N GLY A 26 4.96 -16.90 4.89
CA GLY A 26 5.55 -15.82 4.12
C GLY A 26 6.88 -15.50 4.76
N ARG A 27 7.97 -16.04 4.18
CA ARG A 27 9.37 -15.59 4.33
C ARG A 27 9.45 -14.25 5.07
N ASP A 28 9.88 -14.31 6.34
CA ASP A 28 10.09 -13.23 7.29
C ASP A 28 9.24 -11.96 7.08
N ASN A 29 8.08 -11.88 7.74
CA ASN A 29 7.28 -10.65 7.80
C ASN A 29 8.15 -9.44 8.21
N ARG A 30 9.11 -9.64 9.12
CA ARG A 30 10.05 -8.61 9.53
C ARG A 30 10.94 -8.13 8.39
N LEU A 31 11.47 -9.06 7.60
CA LEU A 31 12.28 -8.73 6.43
C LEU A 31 11.46 -7.94 5.40
N PHE A 32 10.20 -8.34 5.21
CA PHE A 32 9.28 -7.65 4.32
C PHE A 32 8.96 -6.21 4.78
N VAL A 33 8.66 -6.01 6.07
CA VAL A 33 8.42 -4.66 6.59
C VAL A 33 9.70 -3.81 6.48
N ASN A 34 10.87 -4.37 6.79
CA ASN A 34 12.16 -3.69 6.57
C ASN A 34 12.40 -3.32 5.10
N ALA A 35 11.96 -4.16 4.14
CA ALA A 35 12.07 -3.87 2.71
C ALA A 35 11.26 -2.64 2.32
N ILE A 36 10.03 -2.52 2.84
CA ILE A 36 9.16 -1.37 2.60
C ILE A 36 9.75 -0.12 3.25
N PHE A 37 10.28 -0.24 4.46
CA PHE A 37 10.93 0.86 5.14
C PHE A 37 12.10 1.40 4.31
N TRP A 38 12.91 0.51 3.73
CA TRP A 38 13.97 0.93 2.83
C TRP A 38 13.44 1.70 1.62
N ILE A 39 12.35 1.24 0.99
CA ILE A 39 11.75 1.94 -0.16
C ILE A 39 11.25 3.34 0.23
N VAL A 40 10.51 3.44 1.32
CA VAL A 40 9.91 4.72 1.76
C VAL A 40 10.99 5.71 2.20
N LEU A 41 11.99 5.25 2.96
CA LEU A 41 13.07 6.12 3.44
C LEU A 41 14.00 6.62 2.31
N ASN A 42 14.20 5.82 1.26
CA ASN A 42 15.06 6.21 0.14
C ASN A 42 14.27 6.81 -1.03
N GLU A 43 12.95 6.97 -0.89
CA GLU A 43 12.05 7.37 -1.96
C GLU A 43 12.28 6.58 -3.27
N ALA A 44 12.65 5.30 -3.12
CA ALA A 44 13.19 4.49 -4.18
C ALA A 44 12.08 3.83 -5.03
N LYS A 45 12.43 3.46 -6.27
CA LYS A 45 11.56 2.60 -7.08
C LYS A 45 11.63 1.17 -6.57
N TRP A 46 10.53 0.41 -6.69
CA TRP A 46 10.51 -1.02 -6.35
C TRP A 46 11.62 -1.82 -7.04
N SER A 47 11.96 -1.50 -8.29
CA SER A 47 13.04 -2.16 -9.04
C SER A 47 14.44 -1.94 -8.46
N GLN A 48 14.62 -0.99 -7.54
CA GLN A 48 15.88 -0.70 -6.86
C GLN A 48 15.98 -1.40 -5.50
N LEU A 49 14.96 -2.17 -5.11
CA LEU A 49 15.00 -2.90 -3.85
C LEU A 49 16.20 -3.86 -3.83
N PRO A 50 17.07 -3.80 -2.81
CA PRO A 50 18.21 -4.69 -2.69
C PRO A 50 17.78 -6.16 -2.65
N SER A 51 18.53 -7.03 -3.34
CA SER A 51 18.25 -8.47 -3.42
C SER A 51 18.22 -9.19 -2.06
N GLY A 52 18.89 -8.62 -1.04
CA GLY A 52 18.85 -9.11 0.34
C GLY A 52 17.45 -9.10 0.98
N PHE A 53 16.51 -8.31 0.45
CA PHE A 53 15.11 -8.31 0.88
C PHE A 53 14.23 -9.30 0.09
N GLY A 54 14.81 -9.99 -0.88
CA GLY A 54 14.12 -10.87 -1.81
C GLY A 54 13.73 -10.19 -3.12
N GLN A 55 12.94 -10.90 -3.92
CA GLN A 55 12.52 -10.44 -5.25
C GLN A 55 11.53 -9.28 -5.14
N TRP A 56 11.86 -8.15 -5.78
CA TRP A 56 11.09 -6.93 -5.66
C TRP A 56 9.65 -7.07 -6.17
N GLN A 57 9.40 -7.91 -7.18
CA GLN A 57 8.05 -8.17 -7.68
C GLN A 57 7.17 -8.82 -6.62
N THR A 58 7.73 -9.76 -5.86
CA THR A 58 7.04 -10.46 -4.77
C THR A 58 6.73 -9.51 -3.62
N ALA A 59 7.73 -8.71 -3.22
CA ALA A 59 7.54 -7.67 -2.19
C ALA A 59 6.47 -6.66 -2.62
N TYR A 60 6.54 -6.17 -3.86
CA TYR A 60 5.56 -5.25 -4.41
C TYR A 60 4.13 -5.83 -4.41
N MET A 61 3.96 -7.06 -4.88
CA MET A 61 2.64 -7.71 -4.92
C MET A 61 2.07 -7.91 -3.52
N ARG A 62 2.92 -8.24 -2.55
CA ARG A 62 2.52 -8.35 -1.14
C ARG A 62 2.13 -6.99 -0.56
N PHE A 63 2.94 -5.95 -0.81
CA PHE A 63 2.63 -4.58 -0.38
C PHE A 63 1.29 -4.12 -0.92
N ARG A 64 1.03 -4.34 -2.22
CA ARG A 64 -0.23 -3.99 -2.85
C ARG A 64 -1.42 -4.67 -2.17
N ARG A 65 -1.31 -5.96 -1.85
CA ARG A 65 -2.37 -6.71 -1.15
C ARG A 65 -2.64 -6.12 0.24
N TRP A 66 -1.60 -5.81 1.01
CA TRP A 66 -1.75 -5.23 2.35
C TRP A 66 -2.30 -3.80 2.31
N ASN A 67 -1.90 -3.03 1.31
CA ASN A 67 -2.42 -1.68 1.11
C ASN A 67 -3.91 -1.70 0.77
N GLN A 68 -4.33 -2.62 -0.12
CA GLN A 68 -5.74 -2.80 -0.46
C GLN A 68 -6.58 -3.30 0.72
N ALA A 69 -5.99 -4.12 1.59
CA ALA A 69 -6.62 -4.57 2.83
C ALA A 69 -6.61 -3.52 3.95
N GLY A 70 -6.05 -2.32 3.73
CA GLY A 70 -6.01 -1.24 4.71
C GLY A 70 -5.04 -1.45 5.88
N ILE A 71 -4.16 -2.46 5.80
CA ILE A 71 -3.33 -2.90 6.92
C ILE A 71 -2.32 -1.83 7.33
N TRP A 72 -1.74 -1.10 6.37
CA TRP A 72 -0.80 -0.01 6.66
C TRP A 72 -1.46 1.13 7.43
N ARG A 73 -2.70 1.49 7.07
CA ARG A 73 -3.49 2.49 7.80
C ARG A 73 -3.89 2.00 9.18
N GLN A 74 -4.35 0.76 9.30
CA GLN A 74 -4.66 0.18 10.61
C GLN A 74 -3.44 0.19 11.55
N MET A 75 -2.25 -0.12 11.04
CA MET A 75 -1.04 -0.03 11.84
C MET A 75 -0.71 1.41 12.23
N ALA A 76 -0.82 2.37 11.31
CA ALA A 76 -0.61 3.78 11.61
C ALA A 76 -1.61 4.30 12.67
N ASP A 77 -2.87 3.87 12.62
CA ASP A 77 -3.92 4.38 13.51
C ASP A 77 -3.92 3.72 14.91
N HIS A 78 -3.45 2.47 15.03
CA HIS A 78 -3.67 1.65 16.23
C HIS A 78 -2.41 1.13 16.93
N VAL A 79 -1.23 1.21 16.32
CA VAL A 79 0.00 0.77 16.99
C VAL A 79 0.40 1.83 18.00
N ASP A 80 0.52 1.44 19.28
CA ASP A 80 1.16 2.27 20.30
C ASP A 80 2.69 2.27 20.09
N ALA A 81 3.13 3.08 19.12
CA ALA A 81 4.50 3.15 18.64
C ALA A 81 5.30 4.27 19.34
N ASP A 82 6.62 4.10 19.40
CA ASP A 82 7.48 5.25 19.64
C ASP A 82 7.35 6.28 18.49
N PRO A 83 7.69 7.57 18.70
CA PRO A 83 7.50 8.59 17.68
C PRO A 83 8.23 8.33 16.35
N ALA A 84 9.33 7.58 16.38
CA ALA A 84 10.06 7.26 15.15
C ALA A 84 9.33 6.19 14.35
N LEU A 85 8.89 5.11 15.00
CA LEU A 85 8.08 4.07 14.37
C LEU A 85 6.75 4.63 13.86
N GLN A 86 6.09 5.50 14.63
CA GLN A 86 4.84 6.12 14.22
C GLN A 86 4.98 6.91 12.91
N ARG A 87 5.99 7.80 12.82
CA ARG A 87 6.27 8.56 11.59
C ARG A 87 6.53 7.65 10.39
N MET A 88 7.14 6.50 10.61
CA MET A 88 7.40 5.53 9.54
C MET A 88 6.12 4.85 9.07
N LEU A 89 5.23 4.46 9.99
CA LEU A 89 3.93 3.89 9.65
C LEU A 89 3.07 4.90 8.87
N ASP A 90 3.02 6.15 9.33
CA ASP A 90 2.31 7.24 8.65
C ASP A 90 2.87 7.46 7.22
N ALA A 91 4.21 7.45 7.07
CA ALA A 91 4.85 7.60 5.77
C ALA A 91 4.54 6.44 4.82
N ILE A 92 4.43 5.21 5.33
CA ILE A 92 4.04 4.05 4.51
C ILE A 92 2.57 4.13 4.10
N ALA A 93 1.68 4.53 5.02
CA ALA A 93 0.27 4.71 4.71
C ALA A 93 0.10 5.78 3.61
N ALA A 94 0.77 6.93 3.76
CA ALA A 94 0.78 7.98 2.74
C ALA A 94 1.38 7.51 1.41
N PHE A 95 2.49 6.77 1.44
CA PHE A 95 3.08 6.16 0.25
C PHE A 95 2.10 5.21 -0.44
N GLY A 96 1.39 4.37 0.32
CA GLY A 96 0.38 3.46 -0.18
C GLY A 96 -0.81 4.15 -0.84
N ASP A 97 -1.25 5.27 -0.28
CA ASP A 97 -2.32 6.10 -0.82
C ASP A 97 -1.94 6.74 -2.15
N ASP A 98 -0.76 7.36 -2.22
CA ASP A 98 -0.22 7.91 -3.45
C ASP A 98 0.03 6.81 -4.50
N TYR A 99 0.49 5.63 -4.08
CA TYR A 99 0.70 4.51 -4.99
C TYR A 99 -0.61 3.97 -5.58
N ALA A 100 -1.67 3.87 -4.76
CA ALA A 100 -3.01 3.52 -5.22
C ALA A 100 -3.55 4.54 -6.23
N TRP A 101 -3.30 5.82 -5.99
CA TRP A 101 -3.66 6.89 -6.92
C TRP A 101 -2.88 6.82 -8.24
N ARG A 102 -1.55 6.64 -8.19
CA ARG A 102 -0.69 6.51 -9.40
C ARG A 102 -1.12 5.34 -10.29
N LEU A 103 -1.49 4.20 -9.70
CA LEU A 103 -1.99 3.04 -10.45
C LEU A 103 -3.36 3.29 -11.07
N SER A 104 -4.26 3.94 -10.33
CA SER A 104 -5.60 4.30 -10.80
C SER A 104 -5.52 5.28 -11.98
N ARG A 105 -4.64 6.29 -11.88
CA ARG A 105 -4.34 7.24 -12.96
C ARG A 105 -3.80 6.55 -14.22
N ARG A 106 -2.82 5.65 -14.10
CA ARG A 106 -2.27 4.91 -15.25
C ARG A 106 -3.30 4.05 -15.97
N THR A 107 -4.13 3.34 -15.20
CA THR A 107 -5.18 2.48 -15.74
C THR A 107 -6.24 3.31 -16.46
N LEU A 108 -6.65 4.43 -15.87
CA LEU A 108 -7.60 5.35 -16.48
C LEU A 108 -7.08 5.97 -17.77
N ILE A 109 -5.83 6.46 -17.77
CA ILE A 109 -5.21 7.03 -18.98
C ILE A 109 -5.17 5.98 -20.10
N ARG A 110 -4.83 4.71 -19.79
CA ARG A 110 -4.84 3.62 -20.78
C ARG A 110 -6.25 3.37 -21.33
N LYS A 111 -7.27 3.31 -20.46
CA LYS A 111 -8.69 3.16 -20.88
C LYS A 111 -9.15 4.34 -21.74
N ASN A 112 -8.84 5.57 -21.34
CA ASN A 112 -9.19 6.78 -22.10
C ASN A 112 -8.44 6.84 -23.45
N LYS A 113 -7.21 6.34 -23.55
CA LYS A 113 -6.49 6.21 -24.84
C LYS A 113 -7.17 5.22 -25.78
N VAL A 114 -7.71 4.12 -25.26
CA VAL A 114 -8.53 3.18 -26.07
C VAL A 114 -9.84 3.85 -26.49
N ALA A 115 -10.51 4.56 -25.57
CA ALA A 115 -11.75 5.28 -25.84
C ALA A 115 -11.61 6.35 -26.94
N HIS A 116 -10.44 7.01 -27.04
CA HIS A 116 -10.12 7.97 -28.10
C HIS A 116 -10.29 7.38 -29.52
N GLY A 117 -10.12 6.05 -29.70
CA GLY A 117 -10.32 5.39 -31.00
C GLY A 117 -11.70 4.75 -31.18
N SER A 118 -12.51 4.64 -30.14
CA SER A 118 -13.77 3.88 -30.16
C SER A 118 -15.04 4.71 -29.88
N GLY A 119 -14.91 6.04 -29.74
CA GLY A 119 -16.05 6.94 -29.52
C GLY A 119 -16.71 6.82 -28.13
N LEU A 120 -16.07 6.11 -27.19
CA LEU A 120 -16.60 5.94 -25.82
C LEU A 120 -16.36 7.20 -24.98
N PRO A 121 -17.29 7.54 -24.07
CA PRO A 121 -17.14 8.69 -23.18
C PRO A 121 -15.93 8.52 -22.25
N ARG A 122 -15.13 9.59 -22.12
CA ARG A 122 -13.96 9.60 -21.22
C ARG A 122 -14.41 9.65 -19.78
N GLN A 123 -13.75 8.84 -18.94
CA GLN A 123 -13.96 8.90 -17.49
C GLN A 123 -13.03 9.96 -16.87
N PRO A 124 -13.54 10.77 -15.90
CA PRO A 124 -12.75 11.81 -15.24
C PRO A 124 -11.68 11.21 -14.32
N LEU A 125 -10.55 11.92 -14.18
CA LEU A 125 -9.46 11.51 -13.30
C LEU A 125 -9.92 11.54 -11.83
N PRO A 126 -9.63 10.49 -11.03
CA PRO A 126 -9.88 10.57 -9.60
C PRO A 126 -9.09 11.72 -8.95
N PRO A 127 -9.67 12.43 -7.97
CA PRO A 127 -8.99 13.52 -7.28
C PRO A 127 -7.70 13.02 -6.60
N ALA A 128 -6.68 13.88 -6.54
CA ALA A 128 -5.44 13.58 -5.82
C ALA A 128 -5.72 13.36 -4.32
N PRO A 129 -4.97 12.48 -3.63
CA PRO A 129 -5.18 12.16 -2.22
C PRO A 129 -5.18 13.42 -1.32
N ASP A 130 -4.32 14.41 -1.61
CA ASP A 130 -4.28 15.65 -0.82
C ASP A 130 -5.48 16.57 -1.05
N ALA A 131 -6.15 16.49 -2.20
CA ALA A 131 -7.38 17.25 -2.49
C ALA A 131 -8.61 16.72 -1.73
N ALA A 132 -8.52 15.52 -1.15
CA ALA A 132 -9.57 14.95 -0.30
C ALA A 132 -9.45 15.40 1.17
N LYS A 133 -8.26 15.87 1.60
CA LYS A 133 -7.99 16.29 2.99
C LYS A 133 -8.71 17.60 3.36
N GLU A 134 -9.12 18.40 2.38
CA GLU A 134 -9.81 19.69 2.60
C GLU A 134 -11.35 19.61 2.62
N ARG A 135 -11.96 18.45 2.37
CA ARG A 135 -13.43 18.27 2.51
C ARG A 135 -13.71 17.35 3.69
N GLY A 136 -13.73 17.95 4.88
CA GLY A 136 -13.93 17.24 6.14
C GLY A 136 -15.23 16.42 6.20
N LYS A 137 -15.15 15.32 6.97
CA LYS A 137 -16.28 14.67 7.67
C LYS A 137 -17.56 14.47 6.84
N ALA A 138 -17.59 13.47 5.97
CA ALA A 138 -18.82 12.80 5.50
C ALA A 138 -18.43 11.41 4.96
N GLN A 139 -18.61 10.35 5.75
CA GLN A 139 -19.71 9.37 5.62
C GLN A 139 -19.70 8.57 4.31
N ASN A 140 -19.64 7.24 4.49
CA ASN A 140 -19.89 6.15 3.55
C ASN A 140 -18.83 5.85 2.47
N LEU A 141 -18.01 4.86 2.81
CA LEU A 141 -17.05 4.18 1.96
C LEU A 141 -17.74 3.13 1.09
N ASP A 142 -18.56 3.54 0.12
CA ASP A 142 -19.03 2.63 -0.94
C ASP A 142 -17.89 2.37 -1.93
N THR A 143 -17.05 1.41 -1.56
CA THR A 143 -15.88 0.97 -2.32
C THR A 143 -16.32 -0.03 -3.40
N ASN A 144 -17.03 0.44 -4.42
CA ASN A 144 -17.35 -0.38 -5.59
C ASN A 144 -16.57 0.06 -6.85
N TRP A 145 -15.25 -0.03 -6.76
CA TRP A 145 -14.36 -0.09 -7.93
C TRP A 145 -13.55 -1.39 -7.97
N ILE A 146 -13.65 -2.22 -6.94
CA ILE A 146 -12.90 -3.48 -6.75
C ILE A 146 -13.41 -4.58 -7.71
N TRP A 147 -14.65 -4.52 -8.19
CA TRP A 147 -15.21 -5.53 -9.11
C TRP A 147 -14.70 -5.43 -10.57
N LEU A 148 -14.10 -4.31 -10.98
CA LEU A 148 -13.76 -4.05 -12.38
C LEU A 148 -12.42 -4.67 -12.85
N LEU A 149 -11.74 -5.47 -12.02
CA LEU A 149 -10.41 -6.02 -12.34
C LEU A 149 -10.25 -7.53 -12.12
N THR A 150 -11.31 -8.27 -11.78
CA THR A 150 -11.20 -9.72 -11.47
C THR A 150 -12.08 -10.66 -12.29
N HIS A 151 -12.81 -10.20 -13.31
CA HIS A 151 -13.52 -11.11 -14.22
C HIS A 151 -13.15 -10.87 -15.69
N LYS A 152 -12.54 -11.90 -16.29
CA LYS A 152 -12.67 -12.25 -17.70
C LYS A 152 -12.99 -13.73 -17.76
#